data_AF-A0A2N7YHT8-F1
#
_entry.id   AF-A0A2N7YHT8-F1
#
_cell.length_a   1.000
_cell.length_b   1.000
_cell.length_c   1.000
_cell.angle_alpha   90.00
_cell.angle_beta   90.00
_cell.angle_gamma   90.00
#
_symmetry.space_group_name_H-M   'P 1'
#
loop_
_entity.id
_entity.type
_entity.pdbx_description
1 polymer ?
#
loop_
_entity_poly.entity_id
_entity_poly.type
_entity_poly.pdbx_seq_one_letter_code
_entity_poly.pdbx_strand_id
1 'polypeptide(L)'
;MTYVREQSSTELAVHMRSLQKMPGWHDPLADRLWQEVEALKAEVAGLRTGYEAYEQVNAELKAEVGALRGLTETAQKGAELLSKDAERYRWLRDSSESIHQFYLSTPIWFTGVKFSKENVDSTIDTAMAQGERS
;
A
#
# COMPACT_ATOMS: atom_id res chain seq x y z
N MET A 1 -49.86 -25.23 41.29
CA MET A 1 -48.87 -24.33 41.90
C MET A 1 -48.25 -25.05 43.09
N THR A 2 -47.10 -25.71 42.90
CA THR A 2 -46.39 -26.40 43.99
C THR A 2 -45.66 -25.36 44.83
N TYR A 3 -46.09 -25.19 46.08
CA TYR A 3 -45.44 -24.32 47.06
C TYR A 3 -44.02 -24.84 47.34
N VAL A 4 -43.00 -24.10 46.90
CA VAL A 4 -41.63 -24.31 47.36
C VAL A 4 -41.53 -23.68 48.73
N ARG A 5 -41.53 -24.50 49.78
CA ARG A 5 -41.29 -24.04 51.16
C ARG A 5 -39.91 -23.39 51.22
N GLU A 6 -39.82 -22.19 51.79
CA GLU A 6 -38.52 -21.56 52.10
C GLU A 6 -37.73 -22.48 53.04
N GLN A 7 -36.56 -22.94 52.58
CA GLN A 7 -35.67 -23.76 53.38
C GLN A 7 -34.99 -22.88 54.43
N SER A 8 -34.96 -23.34 55.66
CA SER A 8 -34.18 -22.69 56.72
C SER A 8 -32.68 -22.75 56.39
N SER A 9 -31.91 -21.78 56.91
CA SER A 9 -30.45 -21.72 56.70
C SER A 9 -29.74 -23.02 57.11
N THR A 10 -30.25 -23.73 58.11
CA THR A 10 -29.75 -25.03 58.56
C THR A 10 -30.05 -26.15 57.56
N GLU A 11 -31.24 -26.19 56.97
CA GLU A 11 -31.60 -27.15 55.92
C GLU A 11 -30.76 -26.93 54.65
N LEU A 12 -30.53 -25.67 54.27
CA LEU A 12 -29.62 -25.31 53.18
C LEU A 12 -28.18 -25.77 53.46
N ALA A 13 -27.68 -25.59 54.68
CA ALA A 13 -26.34 -26.01 55.06
C ALA A 13 -26.17 -27.55 55.06
N VAL A 14 -27.22 -28.29 55.42
CA VAL A 14 -27.24 -29.76 55.31
C VAL A 14 -27.29 -30.20 53.86
N HIS A 15 -28.10 -29.54 53.04
CA HIS A 15 -28.19 -29.82 51.61
C HIS A 15 -26.84 -29.58 50.91
N MET A 16 -26.19 -28.44 51.18
CA MET A 16 -24.85 -28.12 50.66
C MET A 16 -23.80 -29.17 51.07
N ARG A 17 -23.82 -29.64 52.32
CA ARG A 17 -22.93 -30.72 52.79
C ARG A 17 -23.17 -32.06 52.09
N SER A 18 -24.40 -32.34 51.66
CA SER A 18 -24.73 -33.55 50.89
C SER A 18 -24.26 -33.44 49.44
N LEU A 19 -24.41 -32.27 48.83
CA LEU A 19 -23.90 -31.99 47.49
C LEU A 19 -22.37 -32.09 47.44
N GLN A 20 -21.68 -31.59 48.49
CA GLN A 20 -20.22 -31.71 48.65
C GLN A 20 -19.67 -33.15 48.65
N LYS A 21 -20.52 -34.13 48.94
CA LYS A 21 -20.14 -35.55 48.97
C LYS A 21 -20.41 -36.27 47.65
N MET A 22 -21.03 -35.60 46.67
CA MET A 22 -21.30 -36.20 45.38
C MET A 22 -19.98 -36.40 44.60
N PRO A 23 -19.76 -37.57 43.99
CA PRO A 23 -18.59 -37.78 43.13
C PRO A 23 -18.63 -36.79 41.96
N GLY A 24 -17.52 -36.08 41.76
CA GLY A 24 -17.42 -34.99 40.77
C GLY A 24 -17.74 -33.59 41.30
N TRP A 25 -18.22 -33.45 42.55
CA TRP A 25 -18.46 -32.13 43.17
C TRP A 25 -17.16 -31.32 43.35
N HIS A 26 -16.09 -32.02 43.71
CA HIS A 26 -14.72 -31.54 43.62
C HIS A 26 -14.00 -32.49 42.68
N ASP A 27 -14.12 -32.28 41.36
CA ASP A 27 -13.22 -32.92 40.41
C ASP A 27 -12.11 -31.92 40.06
N PRO A 28 -10.90 -32.06 40.64
CA PRO A 28 -9.77 -31.20 40.32
C PRO A 28 -9.38 -31.24 38.84
N LEU A 29 -9.76 -32.30 38.10
CA LEU A 29 -9.55 -32.36 36.66
C LEU A 29 -10.50 -31.42 35.92
N ALA A 30 -11.77 -31.34 36.32
CA ALA A 30 -12.73 -30.42 35.73
C ALA A 30 -12.34 -28.95 35.97
N ASP A 31 -11.87 -28.62 37.18
CA ASP A 31 -11.38 -27.27 37.50
C ASP A 31 -10.13 -26.90 36.68
N ARG A 32 -9.18 -27.83 36.52
CA ARG A 32 -7.98 -27.63 35.69
C ARG A 32 -8.33 -27.46 34.21
N LEU A 33 -9.19 -28.33 33.68
CA LEU A 33 -9.64 -28.25 32.28
C LEU A 33 -10.37 -26.92 32.02
N TRP A 34 -11.18 -26.46 32.98
CA TRP A 34 -11.85 -25.17 32.87
C TRP A 34 -10.84 -24.01 32.86
N GLN A 35 -9.84 -24.04 33.73
CA GLN A 35 -8.76 -23.04 33.74
C GLN A 35 -7.96 -23.04 32.42
N GLU A 36 -7.66 -24.21 31.87
CA GLU A 36 -6.98 -24.35 30.58
C GLU A 36 -7.83 -23.81 29.43
N VAL A 37 -9.14 -24.07 29.42
CA VAL A 37 -10.06 -23.51 28.42
C VAL A 37 -10.11 -21.99 28.49
N GLU A 38 -10.16 -21.41 29.69
CA GLU A 38 -10.14 -19.96 29.84
C GLU A 38 -8.79 -19.35 29.42
N ALA A 39 -7.67 -20.01 29.74
CA ALA A 39 -6.36 -19.59 29.29
C ALA A 39 -6.24 -19.63 27.75
N LEU A 40 -6.70 -20.70 27.11
CA LEU A 40 -6.71 -20.83 25.65
C LEU A 40 -7.63 -19.81 24.98
N LYS A 41 -8.79 -19.51 25.58
CA LYS A 41 -9.67 -18.43 25.06
C LYS A 41 -8.97 -17.07 25.12
N ALA A 42 -8.25 -16.78 26.20
CA ALA A 42 -7.49 -15.55 26.33
C ALA A 42 -6.35 -15.48 25.28
N GLU A 43 -5.64 -16.59 25.06
CA GLU A 43 -4.60 -16.69 24.02
C GLU A 43 -5.19 -16.49 22.62
N VAL A 44 -6.30 -17.15 22.28
CA VAL A 44 -6.99 -16.98 21.00
C VAL A 44 -7.46 -15.54 20.80
N ALA A 45 -7.96 -14.89 21.86
CA ALA A 45 -8.34 -13.49 21.80
C ALA A 45 -7.13 -12.59 21.51
N GLY A 46 -6.00 -12.82 22.18
CA GLY A 46 -4.75 -12.09 21.94
C GLY A 46 -4.17 -12.32 20.54
N LEU A 47 -4.25 -13.55 20.02
CA LEU A 47 -3.81 -13.86 18.67
C LEU A 47 -4.68 -13.18 17.61
N ARG A 48 -6.01 -13.12 17.84
CA ARG A 48 -6.93 -12.43 16.93
C ARG A 48 -6.64 -10.94 16.86
N THR A 49 -6.47 -10.28 18.01
CA THR A 49 -6.14 -8.85 18.03
C THR A 49 -4.78 -8.58 17.39
N GLY A 50 -3.78 -9.45 17.62
CA GLY A 50 -2.49 -9.38 16.95
C GLY A 50 -2.59 -9.54 15.43
N TYR A 51 -3.43 -10.47 14.96
CA TYR A 51 -3.66 -10.67 13.53
C TYR A 51 -4.40 -9.50 12.89
N GLU A 52 -5.39 -8.92 13.57
CA GLU A 52 -6.09 -7.72 13.11
C GLU A 52 -5.14 -6.53 12.97
N ALA A 53 -4.26 -6.31 13.94
CA ALA A 53 -3.23 -5.28 13.87
C ALA A 53 -2.25 -5.52 12.70
N TYR A 54 -1.83 -6.77 12.50
CA TYR A 54 -0.98 -7.14 11.37
C TYR A 54 -1.67 -6.90 10.02
N GLU A 55 -2.95 -7.24 9.88
CA GLU A 55 -3.71 -6.99 8.65
C GLU A 55 -3.86 -5.50 8.35
N GLN A 56 -4.05 -4.66 9.37
CA GLN A 56 -4.07 -3.20 9.21
C GLN A 56 -2.72 -2.68 8.67
N VAL A 57 -1.61 -3.06 9.30
CA VAL A 57 -0.26 -2.67 8.85
C VAL A 57 0.02 -3.17 7.43
N ASN A 58 -0.41 -4.40 7.11
CA ASN A 58 -0.26 -4.94 5.76
C ASN A 58 -1.06 -4.16 4.71
N ALA A 59 -2.27 -3.70 5.05
CA ALA A 59 -3.08 -2.88 4.17
C ALA A 59 -2.41 -1.53 3.89
N GLU A 60 -1.87 -0.89 4.93
CA GLU A 60 -1.11 0.36 4.82
C GLU A 60 0.15 0.18 3.96
N LEU A 61 0.94 -0.86 4.23
CA LEU A 61 2.15 -1.15 3.47
C LEU A 61 1.85 -1.43 1.98
N LYS A 62 0.75 -2.16 1.70
CA LYS A 62 0.30 -2.38 0.31
C LYS A 62 -0.07 -1.06 -0.37
N ALA A 63 -0.72 -0.13 0.34
CA ALA A 63 -1.06 1.18 -0.18
C ALA A 63 0.20 2.01 -0.47
N GLU A 64 1.16 2.04 0.45
CA GLU A 64 2.43 2.76 0.29
C GLU A 64 3.25 2.20 -0.89
N VAL A 65 3.38 0.88 -0.99
CA VAL A 65 4.04 0.24 -2.14
C VAL A 65 3.34 0.59 -3.45
N GLY A 66 2.01 0.65 -3.47
CA GLY A 66 1.25 1.11 -4.62
C GLY A 66 1.61 2.55 -5.03
N ALA A 67 1.66 3.47 -4.06
CA ALA A 67 2.03 4.86 -4.30
C ALA A 67 3.48 5.00 -4.81
N LEU A 68 4.43 4.30 -4.19
CA LEU A 68 5.84 4.32 -4.61
C LEU A 68 6.03 3.77 -6.03
N ARG A 69 5.29 2.72 -6.41
CA ARG A 69 5.30 2.20 -7.78
C ARG A 69 4.79 3.25 -8.78
N GLY A 70 3.71 3.95 -8.44
CA GLY A 70 3.17 5.04 -9.27
C GLY A 70 4.17 6.18 -9.45
N LEU A 71 4.85 6.60 -8.37
CA LEU A 71 5.90 7.62 -8.44
C LEU A 71 7.10 7.17 -9.27
N THR A 72 7.47 5.90 -9.19
CA THR A 72 8.57 5.35 -9.98
C THR A 72 8.23 5.35 -11.46
N GLU A 73 7.00 4.96 -11.82
CA GLU A 73 6.53 4.97 -13.20
C GLU A 73 6.51 6.38 -13.79
N THR A 74 6.01 7.37 -13.04
CA THR A 74 5.99 8.77 -13.51
C THR A 74 7.40 9.33 -13.65
N ALA A 75 8.29 9.05 -12.71
CA ALA A 75 9.69 9.44 -12.78
C ALA A 75 10.40 8.81 -13.99
N GLN A 76 10.16 7.53 -14.27
CA GLN A 76 10.75 6.85 -15.42
C GLN A 76 10.26 7.44 -16.75
N LYS A 77 8.96 7.71 -16.89
CA LYS A 77 8.41 8.40 -18.06
C LYS A 77 9.01 9.79 -18.25
N GLY A 78 9.14 10.55 -17.15
CA GLY A 78 9.78 11.87 -17.18
C GLY A 78 11.24 11.80 -17.61
N ALA A 79 12.01 10.84 -17.09
CA ALA A 79 13.39 10.62 -17.46
C ALA A 79 13.55 10.25 -18.94
N GLU A 80 12.66 9.39 -19.47
CA GLU A 80 12.66 9.03 -20.89
C GLU A 80 12.40 10.24 -21.79
N LEU A 81 11.41 11.08 -21.45
CA LEU A 81 11.12 12.31 -22.19
C LEU A 81 12.29 13.28 -22.18
N LEU A 82 12.92 13.48 -21.01
CA LEU A 82 14.10 14.34 -20.87
C LEU A 82 15.30 13.78 -21.65
N SER A 83 15.46 12.45 -21.70
CA SER A 83 16.52 11.82 -22.50
C SER A 83 16.32 12.11 -23.98
N LYS A 84 15.09 11.93 -24.50
CA LYS A 84 14.75 12.25 -25.90
C LYS A 84 14.99 13.72 -26.22
N ASP A 85 14.52 14.63 -25.37
CA ASP A 85 14.75 16.07 -25.54
C ASP A 85 16.27 16.36 -25.55
N ALA A 86 17.04 15.78 -24.63
CA ALA A 86 18.50 15.95 -24.57
C ALA A 86 19.25 15.34 -25.77
N GLU A 87 18.74 14.27 -26.38
CA GLU A 87 19.27 13.68 -27.62
C GLU A 87 19.01 14.60 -28.81
N ARG A 88 17.79 15.14 -28.94
CA ARG A 88 17.45 16.14 -29.98
C ARG A 88 18.35 17.37 -29.88
N TYR A 89 18.56 17.90 -28.68
CA TYR A 89 19.45 19.04 -28.46
C TYR A 89 20.91 18.74 -28.84
N ARG A 90 21.41 17.55 -28.48
CA ARG A 90 22.77 17.12 -28.86
C ARG A 90 22.91 17.00 -30.37
N TRP A 91 21.94 16.36 -31.03
CA TRP A 91 21.93 16.23 -32.48
C TRP A 91 21.90 17.59 -33.18
N LEU A 92 21.00 18.51 -32.78
CA LEU A 92 20.94 19.85 -33.35
C LEU A 92 22.26 20.61 -33.20
N ARG A 93 22.91 20.51 -32.04
CA ARG A 93 24.21 21.16 -31.79
C ARG A 93 25.30 20.62 -32.72
N ASP A 94 25.33 19.30 -32.92
CA ASP A 94 26.39 18.62 -33.66
C ASP A 94 26.15 18.70 -35.18
N SER A 95 24.89 18.68 -35.63
CA SER A 95 24.51 18.81 -37.04
C SER A 95 24.40 20.26 -37.53
N SER A 96 24.35 21.26 -36.65
CA SER A 96 24.36 22.65 -37.08
C SER A 96 25.77 23.06 -37.52
N GLU A 97 26.06 22.95 -38.82
CA GLU A 97 27.24 23.59 -39.40
C GLU A 97 27.03 25.11 -39.39
N SER A 98 27.86 25.83 -38.64
CA SER A 98 27.87 27.29 -38.57
C SER A 98 28.32 27.90 -39.90
N ILE A 99 27.44 27.95 -40.91
CA ILE A 99 27.60 28.86 -42.05
C ILE A 99 27.12 30.27 -41.67
N HIS A 100 26.19 30.37 -40.73
CA HIS A 100 25.66 31.63 -40.23
C HIS A 100 25.78 31.67 -38.71
N GLN A 101 26.60 32.60 -38.21
CA GLN A 101 26.53 33.05 -36.83
C GLN A 101 25.07 33.37 -36.53
N PHE A 102 24.45 32.52 -35.69
CA PHE A 102 23.19 32.70 -34.99
C PHE A 102 22.45 33.97 -35.43
N TYR A 103 21.46 33.88 -36.33
CA TYR A 103 20.62 35.03 -36.63
C TYR A 103 19.97 35.49 -35.31
N LEU A 104 20.54 36.53 -34.69
CA LEU A 104 20.00 37.21 -33.51
C LEU A 104 18.65 37.88 -33.80
N SER A 105 18.19 37.81 -35.04
CA SER A 105 16.89 38.30 -35.49
C SER A 105 16.22 37.27 -36.38
N THR A 106 14.99 36.88 -36.03
CA THR A 106 14.08 36.23 -36.96
C THR A 106 13.89 37.14 -38.18
N PRO A 107 13.99 36.61 -39.41
CA PRO A 107 13.71 37.40 -40.60
C PRO A 107 12.33 38.06 -40.51
N ILE A 108 12.18 39.30 -41.00
CA ILE A 108 10.94 40.10 -40.87
C ILE A 108 9.69 39.40 -41.42
N TRP A 109 9.86 38.49 -42.38
CA TRP A 109 8.80 37.70 -43.00
C TRP A 109 8.42 36.44 -42.20
N PHE A 110 9.18 36.13 -41.14
CA PHE A 110 8.87 35.11 -40.13
C PHE A 110 8.23 35.70 -38.86
N THR A 111 8.06 37.03 -38.80
CA THR A 111 7.47 37.70 -37.64
C THR A 111 6.05 37.19 -37.40
N GLY A 112 5.78 36.70 -36.18
CA GLY A 112 4.46 36.17 -35.80
C GLY A 112 4.25 34.68 -36.09
N VAL A 113 5.19 34.00 -36.76
CA VAL A 113 5.15 32.54 -36.94
C VAL A 113 5.65 31.87 -35.67
N LYS A 114 4.82 31.03 -35.06
CA LYS A 114 5.21 30.15 -33.96
C LYS A 114 5.00 28.70 -34.38
N PHE A 115 6.02 27.88 -34.22
CA PHE A 115 5.87 26.44 -34.39
C PHE A 115 5.46 25.81 -33.05
N SER A 116 4.55 24.84 -33.10
CA SER A 116 4.23 24.03 -31.92
C SER A 116 5.40 23.12 -31.58
N LYS A 117 5.55 22.79 -30.28
CA LYS A 117 6.61 21.90 -29.81
C LYS A 117 6.56 20.57 -30.56
N GLU A 118 5.36 20.01 -30.71
CA GLU A 118 5.12 18.70 -31.32
C GLU A 118 5.55 18.67 -32.79
N ASN A 119 5.31 19.75 -33.54
CA ASN A 119 5.71 19.85 -34.94
C ASN A 119 7.24 19.96 -35.07
N VAL A 120 7.88 20.73 -34.18
CA VAL A 120 9.35 20.88 -34.16
C VAL A 120 10.00 19.55 -33.80
N ASP A 121 9.58 18.91 -32.70
CA ASP A 121 10.12 17.63 -32.23
C ASP A 121 9.97 16.53 -33.29
N SER A 122 8.79 16.42 -33.92
CA SER A 122 8.54 15.44 -34.99
C SER A 122 9.40 15.67 -36.22
N THR A 123 9.64 16.94 -36.58
CA THR A 123 10.51 17.31 -37.70
C THR A 123 11.96 16.95 -37.41
N ILE A 124 12.44 17.22 -36.19
CA ILE A 124 13.78 16.83 -35.73
C ILE A 124 13.92 15.32 -35.72
N ASP A 125 12.97 14.59 -35.14
CA ASP A 125 12.99 13.12 -35.08
C ASP A 125 13.03 12.51 -36.50
N THR A 126 12.25 13.08 -37.43
CA THR A 126 12.26 12.67 -38.84
C THR A 126 13.63 12.92 -39.49
N ALA A 127 14.25 14.07 -39.23
CA ALA A 127 15.58 14.39 -39.76
C ALA A 127 16.67 13.49 -39.17
N MET A 128 16.63 13.24 -37.86
CA MET A 128 17.52 12.29 -37.16
C MET A 128 17.40 10.89 -37.74
N ALA A 129 16.17 10.40 -37.99
CA ALA A 129 15.91 9.08 -38.55
C ALA A 129 16.36 8.95 -40.01
N GLN A 130 16.39 10.05 -40.76
CA GLN A 130 16.85 10.05 -42.15
C GLN A 130 18.37 10.00 -42.32
N GLY A 131 19.14 10.27 -41.26
CA GLY A 131 20.59 10.08 -41.13
C GLY A 131 21.43 10.55 -42.32
N GLU A 132 22.15 11.68 -42.17
CA GLU A 132 23.34 12.06 -42.97
C GLU A 132 23.36 11.55 -44.42
N ARG A 133 22.33 11.87 -45.22
CA ARG A 133 22.40 11.69 -46.68
C ARG A 133 23.24 12.84 -47.25
N SER A 134 24.54 12.76 -47.10
CA SER A 134 25.53 13.59 -47.81
C SER A 134 26.74 12.73 -48.14
#